data_AF-A0A959C4D8-F1
#
_entry.id   AF-A0A959C4D8-F1
#
_cell.length_a   1.000
_cell.length_b   1.000
_cell.length_c   1.000
_cell.angle_alpha   90.00
_cell.angle_beta   90.00
_cell.angle_gamma   90.00
#
_symmetry.space_group_name_H-M   'P 1'
#
loop_
_entity.id
_entity.type
_entity.pdbx_description
1 polymer ?
#
loop_
_entity_poly.entity_id
_entity_poly.type
_entity_poly.pdbx_seq_one_letter_code
_entity_poly.pdbx_strand_id
1 'polypeptide(L)'
;MNQFFKFLFASCLGTALALLLLFFIGFSMLAGLAGKATEGKVVKVKPNSVLELEFKNLIPEKTNNTQLDPFDLNQKSVLGLTDMITAIRHAKDDPDIKGIYINATYVMAGKATSATLRDALVDFKSSGKFIVSYANYYTQGAYYMASVSDNILLNP
;
A
#
# COMPACT_ATOMS: atom_id res chain seq x y z
N MET A 1 -27.55 41.62 45.09
CA MET A 1 -27.64 40.16 44.81
C MET A 1 -28.14 39.85 43.40
N ASN A 2 -29.09 40.61 42.83
CA ASN A 2 -29.68 40.29 41.51
C ASN A 2 -28.71 40.35 40.30
N GLN A 3 -27.61 41.10 40.39
CA GLN A 3 -26.60 41.17 39.32
C GLN A 3 -25.67 39.95 39.30
N PHE A 4 -25.36 39.40 40.48
CA PHE A 4 -24.48 38.23 40.61
C PHE A 4 -25.05 37.00 39.89
N PHE A 5 -26.33 36.67 40.13
CA PHE A 5 -26.98 35.55 39.47
C PHE A 5 -27.10 35.73 37.96
N LYS A 6 -27.32 36.97 37.47
CA LYS A 6 -27.35 37.26 36.02
C LYS A 6 -26.02 36.96 35.35
N PHE A 7 -24.91 37.39 35.94
CA PHE A 7 -23.57 37.12 35.38
C PHE A 7 -23.15 35.66 35.54
N LEU A 8 -23.52 34.99 36.65
CA LEU A 8 -23.25 33.58 36.86
C LEU A 8 -23.96 32.69 35.81
N PHE A 9 -25.25 32.93 35.57
CA PHE A 9 -26.01 32.18 34.55
C PHE A 9 -25.57 32.52 33.13
N ALA A 10 -25.23 33.77 32.83
CA ALA A 10 -24.70 34.16 31.52
C ALA A 10 -23.36 33.49 31.23
N SER A 11 -22.45 33.42 32.22
CA SER A 11 -21.16 32.73 32.07
C SER A 11 -21.34 31.22 31.93
N CYS A 12 -22.21 30.60 32.74
CA CYS A 12 -22.49 29.17 32.66
C CYS A 12 -23.11 28.78 31.31
N LEU A 13 -24.05 29.59 30.81
CA LEU A 13 -24.66 29.39 29.50
C LEU A 13 -23.64 29.57 28.36
N GLY A 14 -22.77 30.59 28.45
CA GLY A 14 -21.72 30.83 27.47
C GLY A 14 -20.72 29.67 27.41
N THR A 15 -20.26 29.17 28.55
CA THR A 15 -19.37 28.00 28.61
C THR A 15 -20.06 26.74 28.10
N ALA A 16 -21.34 26.52 28.43
CA ALA A 16 -22.10 25.39 27.92
C ALA A 16 -22.24 25.43 26.39
N LEU A 17 -22.57 26.59 25.81
CA LEU A 17 -22.66 26.78 24.36
C LEU A 17 -21.31 26.59 23.66
N ALA A 18 -20.22 27.09 24.26
CA ALA A 18 -18.87 26.90 23.72
C ALA A 18 -18.43 25.42 23.71
N LEU A 19 -18.73 24.68 24.79
CA LEU A 19 -18.47 23.24 24.86
C LEU A 19 -19.31 22.45 23.85
N LEU A 20 -20.57 22.84 23.65
CA LEU A 20 -21.47 22.21 22.68
C LEU A 20 -20.97 22.43 21.24
N LEU A 21 -20.50 23.64 20.95
CA LEU A 21 -19.88 23.95 19.65
C LEU A 21 -18.57 23.19 19.43
N LEU A 22 -17.70 23.11 20.45
CA LEU A 22 -16.49 22.28 20.40
C LEU A 22 -16.79 20.79 20.21
N PHE A 23 -17.84 20.28 20.85
CA PHE A 23 -18.29 18.90 20.68
C PHE A 23 -18.68 18.61 19.22
N PHE A 24 -19.46 19.50 18.59
CA PHE A 24 -19.83 19.33 17.18
C PHE A 24 -18.64 19.43 16.23
N ILE A 25 -17.70 20.35 16.49
CA ILE A 25 -16.47 20.45 15.70
C ILE A 25 -15.65 19.16 15.85
N GLY A 26 -15.42 18.69 17.08
CA GLY A 26 -14.69 17.46 17.35
C GLY A 26 -15.35 16.23 16.73
N PHE A 27 -16.68 16.12 16.83
CA PHE A 27 -17.44 15.05 16.21
C PHE A 27 -17.36 15.09 14.68
N SER A 28 -17.43 16.28 14.07
CA SER A 28 -17.27 16.43 12.62
C SER A 28 -15.88 16.05 12.12
N MET A 29 -14.82 16.35 12.90
CA MET A 29 -13.45 15.92 12.58
C MET A 29 -13.31 14.40 12.68
N LEU A 30 -13.85 13.80 13.73
CA LEU A 30 -13.85 12.34 13.89
C LEU A 30 -14.64 11.64 12.78
N ALA A 31 -15.81 12.15 12.41
CA ALA A 31 -16.61 11.64 11.30
C ALA A 31 -15.88 11.80 9.95
N GLY A 32 -15.21 12.93 9.73
CA GLY A 32 -14.39 13.17 8.54
C GLY A 32 -13.19 12.21 8.42
N LEU A 33 -12.55 11.87 9.55
CA LEU A 33 -11.48 10.87 9.60
C LEU A 33 -12.00 9.44 9.41
N ALA A 34 -13.14 9.10 10.02
CA ALA A 34 -13.79 7.79 9.84
C ALA A 34 -14.25 7.56 8.39
N GLY A 35 -14.75 8.61 7.72
CA GLY A 35 -15.10 8.56 6.30
C GLY A 35 -13.91 8.19 5.41
N LYS A 36 -12.72 8.75 5.69
CA LYS A 36 -11.48 8.43 4.95
C LYS A 36 -10.94 7.04 5.26
N ALA A 37 -11.14 6.52 6.46
CA ALA A 37 -10.69 5.17 6.84
C ALA A 37 -11.46 4.05 6.12
N THR A 38 -12.66 4.33 5.61
CA THR A 38 -13.54 3.34 4.99
C THR A 38 -13.49 3.37 3.44
N GLU A 39 -12.81 4.37 2.84
CA GLU A 39 -12.53 4.39 1.41
C GLU A 39 -11.40 3.41 1.04
N GLY A 40 -11.67 2.12 1.18
CA GLY A 40 -10.95 1.12 0.38
C GLY A 40 -11.31 1.36 -1.08
N LYS A 41 -10.53 2.20 -1.78
CA LYS A 41 -10.71 2.42 -3.22
C LYS A 41 -10.61 1.06 -3.92
N VAL A 42 -11.74 0.48 -4.28
CA VAL A 42 -11.79 -0.71 -5.13
C VAL A 42 -11.29 -0.28 -6.50
N VAL A 43 -9.99 -0.48 -6.73
CA VAL A 43 -9.38 -0.18 -8.03
C VAL A 43 -9.92 -1.20 -9.02
N LYS A 44 -10.82 -0.76 -9.90
CA LYS A 44 -11.28 -1.60 -11.00
C LYS A 44 -10.13 -1.74 -12.00
N VAL A 45 -9.63 -2.97 -12.15
CA VAL A 45 -8.60 -3.31 -13.15
C VAL A 45 -9.19 -3.07 -14.54
N LYS A 46 -8.42 -2.43 -15.42
CA LYS A 46 -8.84 -2.21 -16.82
C LYS A 46 -8.52 -3.46 -17.64
N PRO A 47 -9.33 -3.80 -18.66
CA PRO A 47 -8.99 -4.88 -19.57
C PRO A 47 -7.64 -4.66 -20.24
N ASN A 48 -6.90 -5.74 -20.47
CA ASN A 48 -5.56 -5.75 -21.09
C ASN A 48 -4.48 -5.04 -20.26
N SER A 49 -4.57 -5.13 -18.93
CA SER A 49 -3.56 -4.59 -18.02
C SER A 49 -2.41 -5.57 -17.81
N VAL A 50 -1.28 -5.04 -17.32
CA VAL A 50 -0.10 -5.81 -16.92
C VAL A 50 0.19 -5.47 -15.46
N LEU A 51 0.49 -6.49 -14.65
CA LEU A 51 0.90 -6.28 -13.27
C LEU A 51 2.38 -5.88 -13.24
N GLU A 52 2.67 -4.67 -12.79
CA GLU A 52 4.04 -4.21 -12.56
C GLU A 52 4.51 -4.60 -11.16
N LEU A 53 5.67 -5.26 -11.08
CA LEU A 53 6.37 -5.56 -9.85
C LEU A 53 7.59 -4.66 -9.72
N GLU A 54 7.58 -3.84 -8.66
CA GLU A 54 8.63 -2.87 -8.37
C GLU A 54 9.23 -3.14 -6.98
N PHE A 55 10.56 -3.14 -6.89
CA PHE A 55 11.31 -3.53 -5.68
C PHE A 55 12.12 -2.40 -5.06
N LYS A 56 11.59 -1.17 -5.07
CA LYS A 56 12.30 0.03 -4.55
C LYS A 56 12.47 0.03 -3.03
N ASN A 57 11.59 -0.65 -2.29
CA ASN A 57 11.55 -0.64 -0.84
C ASN A 57 11.92 -2.02 -0.25
N LEU A 58 12.24 -2.03 1.05
CA LEU A 58 12.31 -3.26 1.83
C LEU A 58 10.98 -4.00 1.78
N ILE A 59 11.04 -5.33 1.72
CA ILE A 59 9.86 -6.19 1.67
C ILE A 59 9.65 -6.84 3.05
N PRO A 60 8.77 -6.30 3.91
CA PRO A 60 8.39 -6.95 5.16
C PRO A 60 7.52 -8.19 4.91
N GLU A 61 7.38 -9.07 5.89
CA GLU A 61 6.55 -10.28 5.75
C GLU A 61 5.05 -9.95 5.54
N LYS A 62 4.57 -8.93 6.27
CA LYS A 62 3.20 -8.40 6.20
C LYS A 62 3.23 -6.91 5.87
N THR A 63 2.20 -6.44 5.17
CA THR A 63 2.09 -5.01 4.81
C THR A 63 2.11 -4.15 6.07
N ASN A 64 2.93 -3.09 6.03
CA ASN A 64 3.19 -2.17 7.14
C ASN A 64 3.75 -2.84 8.42
N ASN A 65 4.31 -4.04 8.33
CA ASN A 65 5.01 -4.71 9.44
C ASN A 65 6.48 -4.26 9.53
N THR A 66 6.68 -2.95 9.56
CA THR A 66 7.99 -2.30 9.70
C THR A 66 7.94 -1.33 10.87
N GLN A 67 9.11 -0.99 11.43
CA GLN A 67 9.17 0.05 12.45
C GLN A 67 8.76 1.38 11.80
N LEU A 68 7.61 1.90 12.23
CA LEU A 68 7.09 3.18 11.78
C LEU A 68 7.67 4.27 12.67
N ASP A 69 8.18 5.34 12.07
CA ASP A 69 8.56 6.55 12.81
C ASP A 69 7.28 7.23 13.31
N PRO A 70 7.07 7.39 14.63
CA PRO A 70 5.90 8.08 15.18
C PRO A 70 5.81 9.55 14.77
N PHE A 71 6.91 10.14 14.29
CA PHE A 71 6.99 11.55 13.89
C PHE A 71 6.88 11.77 12.38
N ASP A 72 6.87 10.69 11.58
CA ASP A 72 6.61 10.80 10.15
C ASP A 72 5.11 10.91 9.87
N LEU A 73 4.65 12.11 9.55
CA LEU A 73 3.26 12.37 9.20
C LEU A 73 2.90 11.90 7.77
N ASN A 74 3.90 11.48 6.98
CA ASN A 74 3.75 10.99 5.61
C ASN A 74 4.13 9.51 5.47
N GLN A 75 3.75 8.68 6.46
CA GLN A 75 3.97 7.23 6.41
C GLN A 75 3.48 6.63 5.10
N LYS A 76 4.42 6.26 4.23
CA LYS A 76 4.12 5.53 3.00
C LYS A 76 3.87 4.07 3.36
N SER A 77 2.75 3.54 2.90
CA SER A 77 2.45 2.13 3.05
C SER A 77 3.50 1.28 2.35
N VAL A 78 4.12 0.35 3.09
CA VAL A 78 5.10 -0.60 2.56
C VAL A 78 4.41 -1.94 2.33
N LEU A 79 4.36 -2.37 1.08
CA LEU A 79 3.72 -3.62 0.69
C LEU A 79 4.52 -4.82 1.21
N GLY A 80 3.84 -5.77 1.84
CA GLY A 80 4.45 -6.97 2.38
C GLY A 80 4.45 -8.15 1.42
N LEU A 81 5.32 -9.12 1.70
CA LEU A 81 5.51 -10.36 0.94
C LEU A 81 4.20 -11.12 0.73
N THR A 82 3.41 -11.28 1.78
CA THR A 82 2.13 -12.01 1.73
C THR A 82 1.17 -11.41 0.70
N ASP A 83 1.07 -10.08 0.68
CA ASP A 83 0.18 -9.37 -0.23
C ASP A 83 0.73 -9.36 -1.65
N MET A 84 2.07 -9.27 -1.83
CA MET A 84 2.70 -9.43 -3.15
C MET A 84 2.41 -10.81 -3.76
N ILE A 85 2.57 -11.88 -2.98
CA ILE A 85 2.26 -13.25 -3.44
C ILE A 85 0.77 -13.38 -3.77
N THR A 86 -0.10 -12.83 -2.93
CA THR A 86 -1.54 -12.83 -3.14
C THR A 86 -1.91 -12.09 -4.42
N ALA A 87 -1.30 -10.92 -4.68
CA ALA A 87 -1.48 -10.16 -5.91
C ALA A 87 -1.02 -10.94 -7.16
N ILE A 88 0.12 -11.63 -7.10
CA ILE A 88 0.60 -12.49 -8.19
C ILE A 88 -0.39 -13.64 -8.46
N ARG A 89 -0.91 -14.28 -7.42
CA ARG A 89 -1.92 -15.34 -7.54
C ARG A 89 -3.23 -14.81 -8.13
N HIS A 90 -3.73 -13.67 -7.68
CA HIS A 90 -4.92 -13.06 -8.29
C HIS A 90 -4.69 -12.70 -9.76
N ALA A 91 -3.53 -12.13 -10.08
CA ALA A 91 -3.16 -11.82 -11.46
C ALA A 91 -3.10 -13.06 -12.37
N LYS A 92 -2.78 -14.24 -11.82
CA LYS A 92 -2.79 -15.51 -12.55
C LYS A 92 -4.18 -15.82 -13.10
N ASP A 93 -5.21 -15.67 -12.27
CA ASP A 93 -6.59 -16.04 -12.58
C ASP A 93 -7.43 -14.89 -13.17
N ASP A 94 -6.94 -13.64 -13.09
CA ASP A 94 -7.64 -12.46 -13.58
C ASP A 94 -7.58 -12.32 -15.12
N PRO A 95 -8.69 -12.41 -15.86
CA PRO A 95 -8.69 -12.32 -17.33
C PRO A 95 -8.28 -10.94 -17.87
N ASP A 96 -8.39 -9.88 -17.07
CA ASP A 96 -8.00 -8.52 -17.45
C ASP A 96 -6.48 -8.31 -17.36
N ILE A 97 -5.77 -9.15 -16.60
CA ILE A 97 -4.31 -9.16 -16.52
C ILE A 97 -3.71 -10.11 -17.56
N LYS A 98 -2.86 -9.58 -18.46
CA LYS A 98 -2.25 -10.35 -19.56
C LYS A 98 -0.86 -10.90 -19.24
N GLY A 99 -0.20 -10.34 -18.24
CA GLY A 99 1.16 -10.71 -17.87
C GLY A 99 1.70 -9.91 -16.71
N ILE A 100 2.96 -10.18 -16.37
CA ILE A 100 3.72 -9.46 -15.36
C ILE A 100 4.89 -8.73 -16.01
N TYR A 101 5.09 -7.49 -15.59
CA TYR A 101 6.29 -6.71 -15.88
C TYR A 101 7.14 -6.59 -14.62
N ILE A 102 8.38 -7.06 -14.67
CA ILE A 102 9.33 -7.02 -13.56
C ILE A 102 10.30 -5.85 -13.79
N ASN A 103 10.11 -4.80 -13.00
CA ASN A 103 10.98 -3.63 -12.97
C ASN A 103 11.98 -3.79 -11.81
N ALA A 104 13.07 -4.52 -12.06
CA ALA A 104 14.01 -4.92 -11.03
C ALA A 104 15.44 -4.49 -11.38
N THR A 105 15.82 -3.28 -11.01
CA THR A 105 17.25 -2.87 -11.01
C THR A 105 17.97 -3.42 -9.78
N TYR A 106 17.30 -3.33 -8.63
CA TYR A 106 17.77 -3.76 -7.34
C TYR A 106 16.61 -4.38 -6.56
N VAL A 107 16.89 -5.38 -5.73
CA VAL A 107 15.90 -6.06 -4.90
C VAL A 107 16.39 -6.08 -3.47
N MET A 108 15.76 -5.28 -2.60
CA MET A 108 16.06 -5.20 -1.16
C MET A 108 15.34 -6.29 -0.38
N ALA A 109 15.64 -7.55 -0.69
CA ALA A 109 15.03 -8.70 -0.06
C ALA A 109 16.07 -9.76 0.33
N GLY A 110 15.81 -10.47 1.44
CA GLY A 110 16.61 -11.62 1.82
C GLY A 110 16.38 -12.80 0.88
N LYS A 111 17.32 -13.77 0.86
CA LYS A 111 17.24 -14.94 -0.03
C LYS A 111 15.93 -15.73 0.10
N ALA A 112 15.42 -15.89 1.32
CA ALA A 112 14.16 -16.59 1.56
C ALA A 112 12.98 -15.83 0.92
N THR A 113 12.83 -14.54 1.20
CA THR A 113 11.81 -13.67 0.59
C THR A 113 11.88 -13.69 -0.94
N SER A 114 13.09 -13.58 -1.51
CA SER A 114 13.29 -13.66 -2.95
C SER A 114 12.91 -15.03 -3.52
N ALA A 115 13.22 -16.13 -2.84
CA ALA A 115 12.84 -17.47 -3.27
C ALA A 115 11.32 -17.64 -3.27
N THR A 116 10.63 -17.22 -2.22
CA THR A 116 9.16 -17.31 -2.14
C THR A 116 8.47 -16.49 -3.23
N LEU A 117 8.93 -15.27 -3.50
CA LEU A 117 8.43 -14.47 -4.63
C LEU A 117 8.69 -15.14 -5.97
N ARG A 118 9.88 -15.69 -6.14
CA ARG A 118 10.27 -16.40 -7.37
C ARG A 118 9.39 -17.63 -7.61
N ASP A 119 9.07 -18.40 -6.57
CA ASP A 119 8.18 -19.55 -6.67
C ASP A 119 6.76 -19.13 -7.08
N ALA A 120 6.26 -18.00 -6.55
CA ALA A 120 4.99 -17.43 -6.99
C ALA A 120 5.00 -17.01 -8.47
N LEU A 121 6.11 -16.46 -8.96
CA LEU A 121 6.28 -16.13 -10.39
C LEU A 121 6.37 -17.38 -11.27
N VAL A 122 7.03 -18.43 -10.81
CA VAL A 122 7.07 -19.73 -11.51
C VAL A 122 5.66 -20.31 -11.60
N ASP A 123 4.88 -20.27 -10.52
CA ASP A 123 3.49 -20.69 -10.54
C ASP A 123 2.62 -19.81 -11.45
N PHE A 124 2.84 -18.50 -11.50
CA PHE A 124 2.15 -17.60 -12.43
C PHE A 124 2.36 -18.03 -13.88
N LYS A 125 3.58 -18.42 -14.27
CA LYS A 125 3.89 -18.87 -15.64
C LYS A 125 3.08 -20.09 -16.08
N SER A 126 2.61 -20.93 -15.14
CA SER A 126 1.78 -22.07 -15.50
C SER A 126 0.40 -21.68 -16.08
N SER A 127 -0.02 -20.41 -15.93
CA SER A 127 -1.20 -19.87 -16.60
C SER A 127 -1.03 -19.58 -18.11
N GLY A 128 0.21 -19.63 -18.62
CA GLY A 128 0.52 -19.25 -20.00
C GLY A 128 0.59 -17.73 -20.25
N LYS A 129 0.40 -16.91 -19.22
CA LYS A 129 0.61 -15.46 -19.29
C LYS A 129 2.10 -15.12 -19.29
N PHE A 130 2.48 -14.07 -20.00
CA PHE A 130 3.89 -13.70 -20.15
C PHE A 130 4.45 -13.04 -18.89
N ILE A 131 5.76 -13.17 -18.71
CA ILE A 131 6.55 -12.37 -17.79
C ILE A 131 7.69 -11.71 -18.56
N VAL A 132 7.79 -10.38 -18.51
CA VAL A 132 8.90 -9.62 -19.09
C VAL A 132 9.63 -8.88 -17.98
N SER A 133 10.96 -8.85 -18.02
CA SER A 133 11.76 -8.02 -17.13
C SER A 133 12.56 -6.99 -17.91
N TYR A 134 12.73 -5.81 -17.32
CA TYR A 134 13.61 -4.76 -17.83
C TYR A 134 14.33 -4.05 -16.67
N ALA A 135 15.58 -3.71 -16.88
CA ALA A 135 16.34 -2.85 -15.97
C ALA A 135 17.46 -2.10 -16.70
N ASN A 136 17.96 -1.03 -16.06
CA ASN A 136 19.19 -0.37 -16.51
C ASN A 136 20.44 -1.21 -16.21
N TYR A 137 20.41 -1.95 -15.10
CA TYR A 137 21.41 -2.93 -14.71
C TYR A 137 20.75 -3.93 -13.76
N TYR A 138 21.29 -5.14 -13.67
CA TYR A 138 20.82 -6.15 -12.73
C TYR A 138 21.88 -6.43 -11.67
N THR A 139 21.54 -6.21 -10.41
CA THR A 139 22.29 -6.83 -9.30
C THR A 139 22.03 -8.34 -9.26
N GLN A 140 22.85 -9.11 -8.53
CA GLN A 140 22.67 -10.57 -8.42
C GLN A 140 21.24 -10.94 -7.95
N GLY A 141 20.72 -10.26 -6.93
CA GLY A 141 19.36 -10.50 -6.43
C GLY A 141 18.27 -10.11 -7.43
N ALA A 142 18.48 -9.03 -8.17
CA ALA A 142 17.56 -8.62 -9.23
C ALA A 142 17.56 -9.61 -10.41
N TYR A 143 18.74 -10.08 -10.82
CA TYR A 143 18.87 -11.08 -11.88
C TYR A 143 18.25 -12.42 -11.47
N TYR A 144 18.39 -12.83 -10.20
CA TYR A 144 17.73 -14.03 -9.67
C TYR A 144 16.19 -13.98 -9.83
N MET A 145 15.59 -12.80 -9.69
CA MET A 145 14.16 -12.60 -9.93
C MET A 145 13.82 -12.56 -11.42
N ALA A 146 14.61 -11.79 -12.19
CA ALA A 146 14.45 -11.64 -13.63
C ALA A 146 14.61 -12.96 -14.39
N SER A 147 15.40 -13.91 -13.86
CA SER A 147 15.66 -15.20 -14.51
C SER A 147 14.41 -16.09 -14.69
N VAL A 148 13.29 -15.74 -14.08
CA VAL A 148 12.01 -16.44 -14.30
C VAL A 148 11.30 -15.93 -15.56
N SER A 149 11.57 -14.69 -15.97
CA SER A 149 10.92 -14.04 -17.10
C SER A 149 11.14 -14.78 -18.43
N ASP A 150 10.18 -14.64 -19.35
CA ASP A 150 10.31 -15.13 -20.73
C ASP A 150 11.30 -14.30 -21.53
N ASN A 151 11.36 -13.00 -21.24
CA ASN A 151 12.33 -12.07 -21.82
C ASN A 151 12.99 -11.25 -20.71
N ILE A 152 14.31 -11.10 -20.81
CA ILE A 152 15.13 -10.28 -19.91
C ILE A 152 15.78 -9.20 -20.77
N LEU A 153 15.35 -7.96 -20.56
CA LEU A 153 15.77 -6.79 -21.34
C LEU A 153 16.69 -5.91 -20.50
N LEU A 154 17.74 -5.39 -21.13
CA LEU A 154 18.72 -4.54 -20.48
C LEU A 154 18.92 -3.28 -21.32
N ASN A 155 19.09 -2.13 -20.65
CA ASN A 155 19.50 -0.90 -21.33
C ASN A 155 20.92 -1.08 -21.93
N PRO A 156 21.15 -0.71 -23.21
CA PRO A 156 22.46 -0.87 -23.87
C PRO A 156 23.62 -0.11 -23.23
#